data_AF-A0A8T6SHS4-F1
#
_entry.id   AF-A0A8T6SHS4-F1
#
_cell.length_a   1.000
_cell.length_b   1.000
_cell.length_c   1.000
_cell.angle_alpha   90.00
_cell.angle_beta   90.00
_cell.angle_gamma   90.00
#
_symmetry.space_group_name_H-M   'P 1'
#
loop_
_entity.id
_entity.type
_entity.pdbx_description
1 polymer ?
#
loop_
_entity_poly.entity_id
_entity_poly.type
_entity_poly.pdbx_seq_one_letter_code
_entity_poly.pdbx_strand_id
1 'polypeptide(L)'
;DTKLKREVAIKFLPRHIATSEGERQRFEVEAQAAGGLNHPNIATIYNIEEVDDETFIVMEYIDGQELRDKIDSGPLPIAEALNISLQIVNGLQAAHEKGVTHRDIKSANIMLTDKGDVKIMDFGLSKVRGGPKLTQDQSTLGTAAYMSPEQSRGDEVDHRSDIFSLGVLLYEMVTGQLPFKGDYELAVTFSILNEDPEPITGLRTGVPLELERIVNKCLEKEPSSRYQHADELAVDLGKIKKELETKDSKSVDSIVVPKKRVNQLSIGVGVVVVLLLSFLGYFLFTDEGETTERIPIVVADFLNETDETELNGLSGMLITSLEQSRRLRVFSRSRMFDVLRQLGKSDIEYIDENIARE
;
A
#
# COMPACT_ATOMS: atom_id res chain seq x y z
N ASP A 1 -22.05 -23.95 -3.35
CA ASP A 1 -22.35 -25.32 -2.90
C ASP A 1 -23.85 -25.62 -3.09
N THR A 2 -24.18 -26.46 -4.06
CA THR A 2 -25.58 -26.79 -4.40
C THR A 2 -26.27 -27.67 -3.35
N LYS A 3 -25.50 -28.42 -2.55
CA LYS A 3 -26.03 -29.29 -1.50
C LYS A 3 -26.32 -28.51 -0.23
N LEU A 4 -25.37 -27.67 0.19
CA LEU A 4 -25.49 -26.85 1.41
C LEU A 4 -26.16 -25.50 1.17
N LYS A 5 -26.46 -25.13 -0.09
CA LYS A 5 -27.07 -23.86 -0.49
C LYS A 5 -26.34 -22.64 0.07
N ARG A 6 -25.01 -22.67 -0.02
CA ARG A 6 -24.12 -21.55 0.37
C ARG A 6 -23.21 -21.16 -0.78
N GLU A 7 -22.77 -19.91 -0.78
CA GLU A 7 -21.73 -19.43 -1.67
C GLU A 7 -20.36 -19.97 -1.24
N VAL A 8 -19.51 -20.26 -2.23
CA VAL A 8 -18.15 -20.77 -2.05
C VAL A 8 -17.28 -20.16 -3.13
N ALA A 9 -16.02 -19.91 -2.81
CA ALA A 9 -15.02 -19.58 -3.80
C ALA A 9 -14.40 -20.87 -4.37
N ILE A 10 -14.16 -20.89 -5.68
CA ILE A 10 -13.51 -22.01 -6.36
C ILE A 10 -12.25 -21.47 -7.05
N LYS A 11 -11.09 -22.00 -6.68
CA LYS A 11 -9.80 -21.62 -7.27
C LYS A 11 -9.22 -22.78 -8.06
N PHE A 12 -9.17 -22.62 -9.38
CA PHE A 12 -8.55 -23.58 -10.28
C PHE A 12 -7.02 -23.51 -10.18
N LEU A 13 -6.40 -24.68 -10.14
CA LEU A 13 -4.96 -24.81 -10.07
C LEU A 13 -4.38 -24.96 -11.49
N PRO A 14 -3.17 -24.43 -11.73
CA PRO A 14 -2.49 -24.65 -13.01
C PRO A 14 -2.29 -26.13 -13.31
N ARG A 15 -2.58 -26.55 -14.55
CA ARG A 15 -2.50 -27.95 -15.00
C ARG A 15 -1.11 -28.60 -14.84
N HIS A 16 -0.03 -27.82 -14.79
CA HIS A 16 1.32 -28.37 -14.61
C HIS A 16 1.51 -29.00 -13.22
N ILE A 17 0.80 -28.52 -12.19
CA ILE A 17 0.80 -29.13 -10.85
C ILE A 17 0.25 -30.56 -10.90
N ALA A 18 -0.65 -30.86 -11.86
CA ALA A 18 -1.22 -32.18 -12.05
C ALA A 18 -0.32 -33.15 -12.83
N THR A 19 0.73 -32.67 -13.50
CA THR A 19 1.55 -33.51 -14.41
C THR A 19 2.75 -34.20 -13.76
N SER A 20 3.20 -33.73 -12.60
CA SER A 20 4.32 -34.34 -11.86
C SER A 20 3.78 -35.02 -10.59
N GLU A 21 3.91 -36.35 -10.52
CA GLU A 21 3.44 -37.14 -9.38
C GLU A 21 4.04 -36.65 -8.05
N GLY A 22 5.30 -36.19 -8.07
CA GLY A 22 5.97 -35.62 -6.90
C GLY A 22 5.51 -34.20 -6.53
N GLU A 23 5.03 -33.39 -7.48
CA GLU A 23 4.41 -32.08 -7.18
C GLU A 23 3.00 -32.26 -6.67
N ARG A 24 2.23 -33.19 -7.25
CA ARG A 24 0.89 -33.55 -6.79
C ARG A 24 0.90 -34.08 -5.35
N GLN A 25 1.80 -35.00 -5.01
CA GLN A 25 1.90 -35.51 -3.63
C GLN A 25 2.27 -34.40 -2.63
N ARG A 26 3.20 -33.50 -2.99
CA ARG A 26 3.55 -32.35 -2.14
C ARG A 26 2.36 -31.41 -1.97
N PHE A 27 1.64 -31.14 -3.05
CA PHE A 27 0.44 -30.32 -3.03
C PHE A 27 -0.64 -30.92 -2.12
N GLU A 28 -0.92 -32.21 -2.23
CA GLU A 28 -1.91 -32.89 -1.38
C GLU A 28 -1.54 -32.80 0.11
N VAL A 29 -0.26 -32.97 0.46
CA VAL A 29 0.22 -32.83 1.86
C VAL A 29 0.05 -31.40 2.37
N GLU A 30 0.39 -30.40 1.56
CA GLU A 30 0.28 -28.98 1.94
C GLU A 30 -1.17 -28.54 2.07
N ALA A 31 -2.02 -28.97 1.14
CA ALA A 31 -3.44 -28.77 1.19
C ALA A 31 -4.09 -29.39 2.43
N GLN A 32 -3.69 -30.61 2.81
CA GLN A 32 -4.19 -31.26 4.02
C GLN A 32 -3.78 -30.48 5.28
N ALA A 33 -2.52 -30.02 5.34
CA ALA A 33 -2.04 -29.21 6.44
C ALA A 33 -2.82 -27.88 6.54
N ALA A 34 -3.06 -27.22 5.41
CA ALA A 34 -3.84 -25.98 5.34
C ALA A 34 -5.34 -26.20 5.64
N GLY A 35 -5.93 -27.30 5.18
CA GLY A 35 -7.34 -27.65 5.45
C GLY A 35 -7.64 -27.94 6.92
N GLY A 36 -6.61 -28.29 7.71
CA GLY A 36 -6.72 -28.42 9.17
C GLY A 36 -6.72 -27.09 9.93
N LEU A 37 -6.55 -25.96 9.25
CA LEU A 37 -6.61 -24.63 9.84
C LEU A 37 -8.07 -24.18 9.97
N ASN A 38 -8.48 -23.90 11.22
CA ASN A 38 -9.77 -23.30 11.52
C ASN A 38 -9.53 -22.15 12.48
N HIS A 39 -9.61 -20.93 11.96
CA HIS A 39 -9.37 -19.71 12.71
C HIS A 39 -10.17 -18.56 12.07
N PRO A 40 -10.74 -17.61 12.85
CA PRO A 40 -11.53 -16.51 12.29
C PRO A 40 -10.78 -15.69 11.24
N ASN A 41 -9.46 -15.52 11.37
CA ASN A 41 -8.63 -14.77 10.44
C ASN A 41 -7.99 -15.59 9.31
N ILE A 42 -8.38 -16.85 9.13
CA ILE A 42 -7.90 -17.70 8.04
C ILE A 42 -9.12 -18.13 7.22
N ALA A 43 -9.04 -18.01 5.89
CA ALA A 43 -10.09 -18.51 5.01
C ALA A 43 -10.15 -20.03 5.07
N THR A 44 -11.34 -20.58 5.32
CA THR A 44 -11.51 -22.02 5.47
C THR A 44 -11.46 -22.72 4.13
N ILE A 45 -10.58 -23.71 3.98
CA ILE A 45 -10.62 -24.64 2.85
C ILE A 45 -11.66 -25.72 3.15
N TYR A 46 -12.67 -25.85 2.30
CA TYR A 46 -13.72 -26.85 2.47
C TYR A 46 -13.38 -28.19 1.82
N ASN A 47 -12.84 -28.15 0.60
CA ASN A 47 -12.42 -29.36 -0.09
C ASN A 47 -11.41 -29.06 -1.21
N ILE A 48 -10.75 -30.11 -1.68
CA ILE A 48 -10.03 -30.13 -2.96
C ILE A 48 -10.67 -31.19 -3.82
N GLU A 49 -10.96 -30.82 -5.05
CA GLU A 49 -11.70 -31.66 -6.00
C GLU A 49 -10.93 -31.70 -7.32
N GLU A 50 -11.18 -32.75 -8.10
CA GLU A 50 -10.62 -32.96 -9.43
C GLU A 50 -11.74 -33.39 -10.38
N VAL A 51 -11.90 -32.66 -11.48
CA VAL A 51 -12.89 -32.96 -12.52
C VAL A 51 -12.23 -32.74 -13.87
N ASP A 52 -12.32 -33.72 -14.78
CA ASP A 52 -11.75 -33.65 -16.13
C ASP A 52 -10.26 -33.22 -16.17
N ASP A 53 -9.44 -33.79 -15.29
CA ASP A 53 -8.01 -33.48 -15.08
C ASP A 53 -7.73 -32.03 -14.61
N GLU A 54 -8.76 -31.30 -14.15
CA GLU A 54 -8.62 -29.99 -13.51
C GLU A 54 -8.81 -30.08 -12.00
N THR A 55 -7.74 -29.80 -11.26
CA THR A 55 -7.79 -29.69 -9.81
C THR A 55 -8.21 -28.28 -9.38
N PHE A 56 -9.15 -28.19 -8.45
CA PHE A 56 -9.56 -26.92 -7.86
C PHE A 56 -9.80 -27.03 -6.36
N ILE A 57 -9.68 -25.88 -5.70
CA ILE A 57 -9.90 -25.76 -4.25
C ILE A 57 -11.23 -25.07 -4.03
N VAL A 58 -12.08 -25.70 -3.22
CA VAL A 58 -13.34 -25.13 -2.73
C VAL A 58 -13.08 -24.52 -1.36
N MET A 59 -13.32 -23.23 -1.22
CA MET A 59 -13.04 -22.49 0.01
C MET A 59 -14.15 -21.51 0.38
N GLU A 60 -14.04 -20.96 1.59
CA GLU A 60 -14.91 -19.91 2.11
C GLU A 60 -14.99 -18.75 1.11
N TYR A 61 -16.22 -18.37 0.74
CA TYR A 61 -16.44 -17.13 -0.01
C TYR A 61 -16.43 -15.97 0.98
N ILE A 62 -15.53 -15.01 0.78
CA ILE A 62 -15.43 -13.81 1.60
C ILE A 62 -16.08 -12.66 0.85
N ASP A 63 -17.21 -12.18 1.37
CA ASP A 63 -17.86 -10.97 0.90
C ASP A 63 -17.12 -9.74 1.45
N GLY A 64 -16.42 -9.02 0.58
CA GLY A 64 -15.49 -7.96 0.93
C GLY A 64 -14.58 -7.55 -0.22
N GLN A 65 -13.52 -6.80 0.10
CA GLN A 65 -12.52 -6.33 -0.86
C GLN A 65 -11.11 -6.81 -0.50
N GLU A 66 -10.22 -6.88 -1.48
CA GLU A 66 -8.80 -7.13 -1.22
C GLU A 66 -8.18 -5.93 -0.48
N LEU A 67 -7.25 -6.21 0.43
CA LEU A 67 -6.47 -5.15 1.08
C LEU A 67 -5.67 -4.33 0.05
N ARG A 68 -5.24 -4.96 -1.05
CA ARG A 68 -4.59 -4.29 -2.17
C ARG A 68 -5.42 -3.12 -2.72
N ASP A 69 -6.68 -3.36 -3.07
CA ASP A 69 -7.57 -2.33 -3.63
C ASP A 69 -7.74 -1.15 -2.67
N LYS A 70 -7.73 -1.45 -1.37
CA LYS A 70 -7.81 -0.43 -0.32
C LYS A 70 -6.53 0.41 -0.23
N ILE A 71 -5.36 -0.22 -0.34
CA ILE A 71 -4.05 0.46 -0.34
C ILE A 71 -3.86 1.28 -1.64
N ASP A 72 -4.36 0.79 -2.77
CA ASP A 72 -4.32 1.49 -4.06
C ASP A 72 -5.11 2.81 -4.01
N SER A 73 -6.09 2.92 -3.11
CA SER A 73 -6.82 4.16 -2.83
C SER A 73 -6.04 5.17 -1.98
N GLY A 74 -4.91 4.74 -1.38
CA GLY A 74 -3.98 5.56 -0.61
C GLY A 74 -3.55 4.90 0.72
N PRO A 75 -2.57 5.50 1.40
CA PRO A 75 -2.06 4.98 2.68
C PRO A 75 -3.15 4.94 3.76
N LEU A 76 -3.20 3.85 4.53
CA LEU A 76 -4.23 3.64 5.54
C LEU A 76 -4.00 4.49 6.80
N PRO A 77 -5.03 4.91 7.54
CA PRO A 77 -4.87 5.42 8.89
C PRO A 77 -4.07 4.43 9.77
N ILE A 78 -3.17 4.95 10.62
CA ILE A 78 -2.26 4.11 11.41
C ILE A 78 -3.04 3.15 12.33
N ALA A 79 -4.10 3.63 12.97
CA ALA A 79 -4.96 2.80 13.82
C ALA A 79 -5.59 1.64 13.03
N GLU A 80 -5.95 1.87 11.77
CA GLU A 80 -6.52 0.86 10.89
C GLU A 80 -5.46 -0.17 10.46
N ALA A 81 -4.28 0.29 10.03
CA ALA A 81 -3.16 -0.60 9.70
C ALA A 81 -2.81 -1.51 10.89
N LEU A 82 -2.74 -0.96 12.11
CA LEU A 82 -2.50 -1.74 13.33
C LEU A 82 -3.60 -2.78 13.59
N ASN A 83 -4.87 -2.42 13.39
CA ASN A 83 -5.99 -3.35 13.56
C ASN A 83 -5.93 -4.51 12.56
N ILE A 84 -5.64 -4.22 11.30
CA ILE A 84 -5.50 -5.22 10.25
C ILE A 84 -4.32 -6.14 10.57
N SER A 85 -3.15 -5.57 10.88
CA SER A 85 -1.95 -6.34 11.21
C SER A 85 -2.14 -7.25 12.42
N LEU A 86 -2.79 -6.80 13.49
CA LEU A 86 -3.07 -7.64 14.65
C LEU A 86 -3.92 -8.86 14.28
N GLN A 87 -4.92 -8.70 13.40
CA GLN A 87 -5.73 -9.82 12.92
C GLN A 87 -4.92 -10.78 12.03
N ILE A 88 -4.03 -10.25 11.17
CA ILE A 88 -3.13 -11.07 10.36
C ILE A 88 -2.19 -11.88 11.27
N VAL A 89 -1.60 -11.23 12.27
CA VAL A 89 -0.70 -11.86 13.25
C VAL A 89 -1.40 -13.00 13.98
N ASN A 90 -2.65 -12.82 14.43
CA ASN A 90 -3.41 -13.89 15.07
C ASN A 90 -3.62 -15.10 14.14
N GLY A 91 -3.92 -14.86 12.86
CA GLY A 91 -4.04 -15.93 11.86
C GLY A 91 -2.72 -16.64 11.59
N LEU A 92 -1.62 -15.89 11.42
CA LEU A 92 -0.29 -16.44 11.24
C LEU A 92 0.15 -17.28 12.44
N GLN A 93 -0.03 -16.78 13.66
CA GLN A 93 0.29 -17.50 14.88
C GLN A 93 -0.43 -18.86 14.93
N ALA A 94 -1.74 -18.87 14.69
CA ALA A 94 -2.53 -20.10 14.73
C ALA A 94 -2.08 -21.15 13.69
N ALA A 95 -1.56 -20.71 12.54
CA ALA A 95 -0.99 -21.58 11.53
C ALA A 95 0.41 -22.07 11.92
N HIS A 96 1.26 -21.17 12.42
CA HIS A 96 2.63 -21.46 12.86
C HIS A 96 2.66 -22.47 14.01
N GLU A 97 1.73 -22.39 14.96
CA GLU A 97 1.56 -23.36 16.05
C GLU A 97 1.24 -24.78 15.55
N LYS A 98 0.70 -24.90 14.33
CA LYS A 98 0.44 -26.18 13.65
C LYS A 98 1.54 -26.54 12.64
N GLY A 99 2.65 -25.80 12.61
CA GLY A 99 3.78 -26.03 11.71
C GLY A 99 3.50 -25.63 10.26
N VAL A 100 2.48 -24.79 10.00
CA VAL A 100 2.11 -24.34 8.65
C VAL A 100 2.61 -22.91 8.43
N THR A 101 3.55 -22.73 7.51
CA THR A 101 4.02 -21.42 7.03
C THR A 101 3.26 -21.01 5.77
N HIS A 102 2.85 -19.75 5.66
CA HIS A 102 2.09 -19.24 4.50
C HIS A 102 2.96 -19.04 3.26
N ARG A 103 4.13 -18.39 3.39
CA ARG A 103 5.14 -18.10 2.35
C ARG A 103 4.72 -17.16 1.20
N ASP A 104 3.55 -16.53 1.28
CA ASP A 104 3.06 -15.62 0.22
C ASP A 104 2.13 -14.56 0.84
N ILE A 105 2.53 -14.00 1.98
CA ILE A 105 1.77 -12.92 2.61
C ILE A 105 1.99 -11.65 1.78
N LYS A 106 0.89 -11.11 1.25
CA LYS A 106 0.84 -9.87 0.46
C LYS A 106 -0.55 -9.28 0.48
N SER A 107 -0.68 -8.01 0.11
CA SER A 107 -1.95 -7.28 0.12
C SER A 107 -3.06 -7.98 -0.68
N ALA A 108 -2.72 -8.61 -1.81
CA ALA A 108 -3.67 -9.36 -2.65
C ALA A 108 -4.18 -10.68 -2.01
N ASN A 109 -3.50 -11.21 -1.00
CA ASN A 109 -3.91 -12.45 -0.30
C ASN A 109 -4.64 -12.15 1.03
N ILE A 110 -5.00 -10.89 1.28
CA ILE A 110 -5.73 -10.45 2.47
C ILE A 110 -7.07 -9.87 2.04
N MET A 111 -8.16 -10.46 2.53
CA MET A 111 -9.53 -9.97 2.32
C MET A 111 -10.01 -9.19 3.54
N LEU A 112 -10.71 -8.09 3.30
CA LEU A 112 -11.37 -7.26 4.30
C LEU A 112 -12.88 -7.31 4.08
N THR A 113 -13.60 -7.78 5.08
CA THR A 113 -15.07 -7.73 5.06
C THR A 113 -15.57 -6.31 5.38
N ASP A 114 -16.82 -6.01 5.05
CA ASP A 114 -17.47 -4.74 5.40
C ASP A 114 -17.53 -4.47 6.91
N LYS A 115 -17.38 -5.51 7.73
CA LYS A 115 -17.35 -5.41 9.20
C LYS A 115 -15.95 -5.10 9.75
N GLY A 116 -14.94 -5.08 8.89
CA GLY A 116 -13.53 -4.88 9.29
C GLY A 116 -12.82 -6.16 9.72
N ASP A 117 -13.44 -7.33 9.54
CA ASP A 117 -12.78 -8.61 9.78
C ASP A 117 -11.79 -8.92 8.64
N VAL A 118 -10.61 -9.40 9.03
CA VAL A 118 -9.54 -9.80 8.10
C VAL A 118 -9.56 -11.30 7.87
N LYS A 119 -9.41 -11.72 6.62
CA LYS A 119 -9.27 -13.11 6.20
C LYS A 119 -8.01 -13.29 5.37
N ILE A 120 -7.10 -14.14 5.84
CA ILE A 120 -5.90 -14.53 5.10
C ILE A 120 -6.29 -15.67 4.14
N MET A 121 -6.01 -15.48 2.86
CA MET A 121 -6.29 -16.42 1.78
C MET A 121 -5.08 -17.33 1.51
N ASP A 122 -5.26 -18.44 0.81
CA ASP A 122 -4.16 -19.21 0.16
C ASP A 122 -3.03 -19.76 1.06
N PHE A 123 -3.33 -20.06 2.33
CA PHE A 123 -2.36 -20.68 3.25
C PHE A 123 -1.73 -21.95 2.67
N GLY A 124 -0.40 -22.00 2.65
CA GLY A 124 0.36 -23.22 2.40
C GLY A 124 0.34 -23.73 0.96
N LEU A 125 -0.35 -23.08 0.02
CA LEU A 125 -0.48 -23.55 -1.37
C LEU A 125 0.62 -23.01 -2.32
N SER A 126 1.56 -22.24 -1.77
CA SER A 126 2.58 -21.48 -2.52
C SER A 126 3.84 -22.29 -2.82
N LYS A 127 4.18 -23.32 -2.04
CA LYS A 127 5.41 -24.13 -2.25
C LYS A 127 5.35 -24.95 -3.55
N VAL A 128 4.14 -25.21 -4.05
CA VAL A 128 3.89 -25.99 -5.27
C VAL A 128 4.13 -25.20 -6.54
N ARG A 129 4.30 -23.87 -6.45
CA ARG A 129 4.65 -23.03 -7.60
C ARG A 129 6.13 -23.12 -8.01
N GLY A 130 6.79 -24.25 -7.72
CA GLY A 130 8.23 -24.45 -7.88
C GLY A 130 8.79 -23.89 -9.19
N GLY A 131 9.75 -22.98 -9.04
CA GLY A 131 10.62 -22.48 -10.11
C GLY A 131 10.57 -20.96 -10.28
N PRO A 132 11.73 -20.29 -10.45
CA PRO A 132 11.77 -18.88 -10.80
C PRO A 132 11.07 -18.71 -12.15
N LYS A 133 9.87 -18.12 -12.13
CA LYS A 133 9.22 -17.67 -13.36
C LYS A 133 9.95 -16.41 -13.82
N LEU A 134 10.98 -16.61 -14.64
CA LEU A 134 11.46 -15.58 -15.57
C LEU A 134 10.32 -15.23 -16.54
N THR A 135 9.36 -14.44 -16.08
CA THR A 135 8.32 -13.87 -16.93
C THR A 135 8.14 -12.41 -16.57
N GLN A 136 8.29 -11.61 -17.62
CA GLN A 136 8.38 -10.16 -17.72
C GLN A 136 7.02 -9.46 -17.49
N ASP A 137 6.24 -9.94 -16.52
CA ASP A 137 4.93 -9.38 -16.17
C ASP A 137 5.05 -8.50 -14.92
N GLN A 138 4.41 -7.33 -14.94
CA GLN A 138 4.40 -6.42 -13.78
C GLN A 138 3.73 -7.04 -12.53
N SER A 139 2.84 -8.02 -12.72
CA SER A 139 2.18 -8.73 -11.61
C SER A 139 3.11 -9.69 -10.86
N THR A 140 4.12 -10.27 -11.52
CA THR A 140 5.13 -11.11 -10.87
C THR A 140 6.12 -10.26 -10.07
N LEU A 141 6.48 -9.07 -10.58
CA LEU A 141 7.30 -8.09 -9.86
C LEU A 141 6.67 -7.69 -8.52
N GLY A 142 5.37 -7.35 -8.53
CA GLY A 142 4.64 -6.98 -7.31
C GLY A 142 4.59 -8.12 -6.29
N THR A 143 4.53 -9.38 -6.74
CA THR A 143 4.58 -10.54 -5.83
C THR A 143 5.99 -10.76 -5.25
N ALA A 144 7.03 -10.58 -6.06
CA ALA A 144 8.42 -10.76 -5.63
C ALA A 144 8.82 -9.77 -4.51
N ALA A 145 8.23 -8.57 -4.50
CA ALA A 145 8.53 -7.53 -3.51
C ALA A 145 8.18 -7.90 -2.05
N TYR A 146 7.33 -8.92 -1.83
CA TYR A 146 6.99 -9.41 -0.49
C TYR A 146 7.87 -10.57 -0.03
N MET A 147 8.68 -11.15 -0.92
CA MET A 147 9.49 -12.32 -0.57
C MET A 147 10.53 -11.98 0.48
N SER A 148 10.77 -12.92 1.39
CA SER A 148 11.88 -12.82 2.33
C SER A 148 13.24 -13.01 1.62
N PRO A 149 14.35 -12.57 2.24
CA PRO A 149 15.70 -12.84 1.77
C PRO A 149 15.98 -14.32 1.52
N GLU A 150 15.56 -15.19 2.43
CA GLU A 150 15.71 -16.65 2.31
C GLU A 150 14.89 -17.23 1.16
N GLN A 151 13.68 -16.74 0.91
CA GLN A 151 12.90 -17.12 -0.27
C GLN A 151 13.59 -16.68 -1.57
N SER A 152 14.14 -15.46 -1.57
CA SER A 152 14.84 -14.90 -2.73
C SER A 152 16.13 -15.63 -3.07
N ARG A 153 16.79 -16.25 -2.08
CA ARG A 153 17.97 -17.11 -2.25
C ARG A 153 17.62 -18.56 -2.59
N GLY A 154 16.37 -18.97 -2.35
CA GLY A 154 15.95 -20.37 -2.44
C GLY A 154 16.42 -21.22 -1.26
N ASP A 155 16.69 -20.60 -0.10
CA ASP A 155 17.06 -21.28 1.13
C ASP A 155 15.84 -21.96 1.78
N GLU A 156 16.07 -22.73 2.86
CA GLU A 156 14.98 -23.28 3.67
C GLU A 156 14.15 -22.15 4.32
N VAL A 157 12.83 -22.28 4.21
CA VAL A 157 11.85 -21.26 4.61
C VAL A 157 11.06 -21.73 5.82
N ASP A 158 11.12 -20.96 6.90
CA ASP A 158 10.32 -21.15 8.12
C ASP A 158 9.32 -20.00 8.33
N HIS A 159 8.61 -20.02 9.46
CA HIS A 159 7.57 -19.05 9.81
C HIS A 159 8.08 -17.60 9.90
N ARG A 160 9.39 -17.36 10.06
CA ARG A 160 9.97 -16.01 10.11
C ARG A 160 9.99 -15.33 8.75
N SER A 161 9.79 -16.07 7.65
CA SER A 161 9.53 -15.47 6.33
C SER A 161 8.16 -14.79 6.28
N ASP A 162 7.14 -15.32 6.96
CA ASP A 162 5.82 -14.68 7.03
C ASP A 162 5.89 -13.37 7.84
N ILE A 163 6.75 -13.32 8.87
CA ILE A 163 7.02 -12.12 9.67
C ILE A 163 7.66 -11.03 8.79
N PHE A 164 8.64 -11.40 7.95
CA PHE A 164 9.25 -10.46 7.00
C PHE A 164 8.20 -9.91 6.02
N SER A 165 7.43 -10.80 5.41
CA SER A 165 6.38 -10.45 4.45
C SER A 165 5.30 -9.55 5.07
N LEU A 166 4.95 -9.79 6.35
CA LEU A 166 4.06 -8.91 7.10
C LEU A 166 4.71 -7.55 7.40
N GLY A 167 6.03 -7.50 7.62
CA GLY A 167 6.78 -6.25 7.70
C GLY A 167 6.68 -5.42 6.42
N VAL A 168 6.78 -6.08 5.26
CA VAL A 168 6.57 -5.45 3.94
C VAL A 168 5.15 -4.91 3.82
N LEU A 169 4.16 -5.72 4.19
CA LEU A 169 2.75 -5.32 4.13
C LEU A 169 2.41 -4.17 5.11
N LEU A 170 3.00 -4.16 6.30
CA LEU A 170 2.89 -3.06 7.26
C LEU A 170 3.46 -1.76 6.70
N TYR A 171 4.65 -1.83 6.10
CA TYR A 171 5.27 -0.70 5.42
C TYR A 171 4.36 -0.16 4.33
N GLU A 172 3.84 -1.05 3.48
CA GLU A 172 2.95 -0.71 2.38
C GLU A 172 1.64 -0.08 2.86
N MET A 173 0.97 -0.66 3.86
CA MET A 173 -0.26 -0.07 4.41
C MET A 173 -0.04 1.35 4.96
N VAL A 174 1.11 1.62 5.56
CA VAL A 174 1.40 2.91 6.20
C VAL A 174 1.90 3.95 5.20
N THR A 175 2.62 3.54 4.16
CA THR A 175 3.25 4.48 3.20
C THR A 175 2.54 4.55 1.85
N GLY A 176 1.71 3.55 1.53
CA GLY A 176 1.14 3.33 0.21
C GLY A 176 2.16 2.83 -0.83
N GLN A 177 3.37 2.44 -0.40
CA GLN A 177 4.46 2.06 -1.29
C GLN A 177 5.18 0.82 -0.77
N LEU A 178 5.77 0.02 -1.66
CA LEU A 178 6.60 -1.12 -1.25
C LEU A 178 7.99 -0.65 -0.75
N PRO A 179 8.56 -1.30 0.28
CA PRO A 179 9.88 -0.96 0.84
C PRO A 179 11.05 -1.25 -0.10
N PHE A 180 10.93 -2.29 -0.92
CA PHE A 180 11.95 -2.72 -1.89
C PHE A 180 11.38 -2.59 -3.29
N LYS A 181 12.14 -1.95 -4.19
CA LYS A 181 11.69 -1.58 -5.54
C LYS A 181 12.78 -1.91 -6.55
N GLY A 182 12.37 -2.04 -7.82
CA GLY A 182 13.28 -2.26 -8.93
C GLY A 182 12.51 -2.39 -10.24
N ASP A 183 13.17 -2.05 -11.35
CA ASP A 183 12.55 -2.06 -12.68
C ASP A 183 12.25 -3.48 -13.19
N TYR A 184 12.89 -4.49 -12.62
CA TYR A 184 12.73 -5.90 -12.95
C TYR A 184 13.00 -6.80 -11.73
N GLU A 185 12.65 -8.08 -11.83
CA GLU A 185 12.56 -9.00 -10.67
C GLU A 185 13.89 -9.14 -9.95
N LEU A 186 14.97 -9.31 -10.70
CA LEU A 186 16.32 -9.43 -10.13
C LEU A 186 16.77 -8.15 -9.42
N ALA A 187 16.32 -6.96 -9.86
CA ALA A 187 16.59 -5.71 -9.16
C ALA A 187 15.82 -5.63 -7.83
N VAL A 188 14.56 -6.06 -7.82
CA VAL A 188 13.76 -6.18 -6.58
C VAL A 188 14.41 -7.18 -5.61
N THR A 189 14.81 -8.36 -6.09
CA THR A 189 15.55 -9.35 -5.30
C THR A 189 16.85 -8.76 -4.75
N PHE A 190 17.61 -8.01 -5.57
CA PHE A 190 18.82 -7.36 -5.11
C PHE A 190 18.53 -6.36 -3.97
N SER A 191 17.49 -5.54 -4.11
CA SER A 191 17.04 -4.59 -3.08
C SER A 191 16.63 -5.32 -1.78
N ILE A 192 15.84 -6.39 -1.88
CA ILE A 192 15.45 -7.24 -0.74
C ILE A 192 16.69 -7.79 -0.02
N LEU A 193 17.74 -8.17 -0.74
CA LEU A 193 18.91 -8.81 -0.16
C LEU A 193 19.95 -7.83 0.42
N ASN A 194 20.05 -6.61 -0.12
CA ASN A 194 21.20 -5.75 0.11
C ASN A 194 20.87 -4.32 0.56
N GLU A 195 19.63 -3.87 0.41
CA GLU A 195 19.25 -2.48 0.69
C GLU A 195 18.34 -2.39 1.93
N ASP A 196 18.47 -1.28 2.65
CA ASP A 196 17.55 -0.92 3.72
C ASP A 196 16.40 -0.07 3.13
N PRO A 197 15.16 -0.26 3.61
CA PRO A 197 14.02 0.53 3.13
C PRO A 197 14.13 2.00 3.55
N GLU A 198 13.54 2.89 2.75
CA GLU A 198 13.41 4.30 3.13
C GLU A 198 12.59 4.41 4.44
N PRO A 199 13.06 5.18 5.45
CA PRO A 199 12.36 5.29 6.72
C PRO A 199 10.91 5.78 6.56
N ILE A 200 9.97 5.09 7.20
CA ILE A 200 8.53 5.41 7.13
C ILE A 200 8.27 6.85 7.62
N THR A 201 9.00 7.31 8.64
CA THR A 201 8.91 8.67 9.16
C THR A 201 9.37 9.75 8.17
N GLY A 202 10.19 9.40 7.18
CA GLY A 202 10.56 10.28 6.06
C GLY A 202 9.45 10.40 5.01
N LEU A 203 8.67 9.33 4.81
CA LEU A 203 7.59 9.27 3.82
C LEU A 203 6.25 9.79 4.35
N ARG A 204 5.98 9.64 5.64
CA ARG A 204 4.70 10.01 6.25
C ARG A 204 4.86 10.64 7.63
N THR A 205 4.37 11.86 7.76
CA THR A 205 4.32 12.57 9.05
C THR A 205 3.31 11.94 10.01
N GLY A 206 3.62 11.97 11.31
CA GLY A 206 2.71 11.49 12.36
C GLY A 206 2.80 9.98 12.63
N VAL A 207 3.73 9.27 11.99
CA VAL A 207 4.00 7.86 12.29
C VAL A 207 4.77 7.75 13.61
N PRO A 208 4.31 6.93 14.58
CA PRO A 208 5.08 6.65 15.79
C PRO A 208 6.43 6.03 15.45
N LEU A 209 7.52 6.55 16.03
CA LEU A 209 8.87 5.98 15.89
C LEU A 209 8.92 4.50 16.24
N GLU A 210 8.13 4.07 17.22
CA GLU A 210 8.07 2.66 17.61
C GLU A 210 7.48 1.77 16.50
N LEU A 211 6.55 2.28 15.68
CA LEU A 211 6.02 1.52 14.54
C LEU A 211 7.10 1.31 13.48
N GLU A 212 7.90 2.35 13.19
CA GLU A 212 9.05 2.21 12.29
C GLU A 212 10.06 1.19 12.81
N ARG A 213 10.35 1.20 14.12
CA ARG A 213 11.24 0.21 14.74
C ARG A 213 10.72 -1.22 14.61
N ILE A 214 9.41 -1.43 14.80
CA ILE A 214 8.78 -2.75 14.62
C ILE A 214 8.90 -3.20 13.16
N VAL A 215 8.60 -2.32 12.20
CA VAL A 215 8.71 -2.66 10.77
C VAL A 215 10.15 -2.99 10.41
N ASN A 216 11.12 -2.18 10.83
CA ASN A 216 12.54 -2.45 10.59
C ASN A 216 12.98 -3.79 11.18
N LYS A 217 12.53 -4.13 12.40
CA LYS A 217 12.81 -5.43 13.00
C LYS A 217 12.20 -6.60 12.22
N CYS A 218 11.02 -6.43 11.62
CA CYS A 218 10.44 -7.44 10.73
C CYS A 218 11.27 -7.60 9.44
N LEU A 219 11.81 -6.49 8.92
CA LEU A 219 12.56 -6.40 7.66
C LEU A 219 14.06 -6.70 7.78
N GLU A 220 14.53 -7.13 8.97
CA GLU A 220 15.91 -7.58 9.16
C GLU A 220 16.26 -8.70 8.17
N LYS A 221 17.44 -8.63 7.55
CA LYS A 221 17.81 -9.60 6.50
C LYS A 221 18.05 -10.99 7.07
N GLU A 222 18.63 -11.04 8.26
CA GLU A 222 18.93 -12.27 8.99
C GLU A 222 17.70 -12.74 9.80
N PRO A 223 17.13 -13.94 9.56
CA PRO A 223 15.94 -14.41 10.27
C PRO A 223 16.08 -14.45 11.79
N SER A 224 17.29 -14.69 12.30
CA SER A 224 17.55 -14.69 13.75
C SER A 224 17.49 -13.30 14.40
N SER A 225 17.57 -12.22 13.62
CA SER A 225 17.44 -10.83 14.08
C SER A 225 15.98 -10.35 14.10
N ARG A 226 15.05 -11.09 13.47
CA ARG A 226 13.61 -10.76 13.44
C ARG A 226 12.92 -11.16 14.75
N TYR A 227 11.62 -10.87 14.83
CA TYR A 227 10.76 -11.54 15.80
C TYR A 227 10.81 -13.05 15.59
N GLN A 228 10.96 -13.82 16.68
CA GLN A 228 11.07 -15.28 16.57
C GLN A 228 9.69 -15.94 16.52
N HIS A 229 8.66 -15.25 16.99
CA HIS A 229 7.28 -15.71 16.96
C HIS A 229 6.32 -14.55 16.66
N ALA A 230 5.18 -14.86 16.05
CA ALA A 230 4.20 -13.86 15.63
C ALA A 230 3.53 -13.16 16.85
N ASP A 231 3.39 -13.84 17.98
CA ASP A 231 2.84 -13.28 19.23
C ASP A 231 3.71 -12.16 19.82
N GLU A 232 5.04 -12.26 19.69
CA GLU A 232 5.96 -11.18 20.08
C GLU A 232 5.68 -9.89 19.30
N LEU A 233 5.43 -10.02 17.99
CA LEU A 233 5.04 -8.91 17.14
C LEU A 233 3.65 -8.37 17.54
N ALA A 234 2.69 -9.25 17.86
CA ALA A 234 1.37 -8.86 18.34
C ALA A 234 1.44 -7.98 19.60
N VAL A 235 2.32 -8.34 20.54
CA VAL A 235 2.52 -7.61 21.80
C VAL A 235 3.00 -6.19 21.51
N ASP A 236 3.99 -6.02 20.63
CA ASP A 236 4.55 -4.70 20.34
C ASP A 236 3.56 -3.82 19.54
N LEU A 237 2.89 -4.37 18.52
CA LEU A 237 1.82 -3.66 17.79
C LEU A 237 0.68 -3.25 18.73
N GLY A 238 0.31 -4.12 19.66
CA GLY A 238 -0.73 -3.88 20.66
C GLY A 238 -0.40 -2.76 21.64
N LYS A 239 0.89 -2.56 21.98
CA LYS A 239 1.33 -1.42 22.80
C LYS A 239 1.07 -0.10 22.09
N ILE A 240 1.48 0.00 20.82
CA ILE A 240 1.29 1.22 20.01
C ILE A 240 -0.20 1.54 19.88
N LYS A 241 -1.04 0.54 19.58
CA LYS A 241 -2.48 0.73 19.47
C LYS A 241 -3.08 1.34 20.75
N LYS A 242 -2.74 0.78 21.91
CA LYS A 242 -3.21 1.32 23.21
C LYS A 242 -2.73 2.74 23.47
N GLU A 243 -1.49 3.06 23.10
CA GLU A 243 -0.96 4.41 23.25
C GLU A 243 -1.70 5.43 22.38
N LEU A 244 -2.10 5.06 21.16
CA LEU A 244 -2.91 5.91 20.29
C LEU A 244 -4.32 6.12 20.87
N GLU A 245 -4.98 5.05 21.31
CA GLU A 245 -6.32 5.12 21.92
C GLU A 245 -6.34 6.00 23.19
N THR A 246 -5.29 5.93 24.01
CA THR A 246 -5.19 6.76 25.23
C THR A 246 -4.90 8.24 24.94
N LYS A 247 -4.18 8.55 23.85
CA LYS A 247 -3.95 9.94 23.42
C LYS A 247 -5.24 10.57 22.88
N ASP A 248 -6.02 9.81 22.12
CA ASP A 248 -7.32 10.25 21.60
C ASP A 248 -8.36 10.44 22.71
N SER A 249 -8.29 9.63 23.78
CA SER A 249 -9.18 9.80 24.94
C SER A 249 -8.82 11.04 25.78
N LYS A 250 -7.52 11.32 25.96
CA LYS A 250 -7.04 12.47 26.76
C LYS A 250 -7.25 13.82 26.07
N SER A 251 -7.28 13.88 24.74
CA SER A 251 -7.61 15.10 24.00
C SER A 251 -9.08 15.49 24.18
N VAL A 252 -9.99 14.53 24.38
CA VAL A 252 -11.42 14.78 24.63
C VAL A 252 -11.71 15.22 26.08
N ASP A 253 -11.00 14.66 27.08
CA ASP A 253 -11.22 14.99 28.50
C ASP A 253 -10.63 16.35 28.94
N SER A 254 -9.90 17.05 28.07
CA SER A 254 -9.23 18.32 28.40
C SER A 254 -10.11 19.58 28.25
N ILE A 255 -11.39 19.47 27.87
CA ILE A 255 -12.35 20.58 27.88
C ILE A 255 -13.33 20.47 29.06
N VAL A 256 -12.81 20.49 30.29
CA VAL A 256 -13.62 20.84 31.47
C VAL A 256 -13.42 22.32 31.75
N VAL A 257 -14.23 23.17 31.10
CA VAL A 257 -14.30 24.60 31.44
C VAL A 257 -14.86 24.72 32.87
N PRO A 258 -14.13 25.31 33.84
CA PRO A 258 -14.66 25.51 35.18
C PRO A 258 -15.78 26.54 35.14
N LYS A 259 -17.01 26.13 35.50
CA LYS A 259 -18.17 27.03 35.66
C LYS A 259 -17.92 28.05 36.78
N LYS A 260 -17.33 29.20 36.46
CA LYS A 260 -17.50 30.41 37.29
C LYS A 260 -18.88 30.99 37.02
N ARG A 261 -19.65 31.25 38.08
CA ARG A 261 -20.88 32.06 38.03
C ARG A 261 -20.52 33.47 37.60
N VAL A 262 -20.90 33.85 36.38
CA VAL A 262 -20.71 35.22 35.85
C VAL A 262 -22.07 35.90 35.77
N ASN A 263 -22.18 37.10 36.35
CA ASN A 263 -23.37 37.95 36.33
C ASN A 263 -23.80 38.25 34.87
N GLN A 264 -25.11 38.17 34.61
CA GLN A 264 -25.72 38.27 33.27
C GLN A 264 -25.52 39.63 32.56
N LEU A 265 -24.91 40.62 33.22
CA LEU A 265 -24.64 41.95 32.64
C LEU A 265 -23.35 42.00 31.79
N SER A 266 -22.40 41.08 31.98
CA SER A 266 -21.13 41.06 31.21
C SER A 266 -21.19 40.20 29.93
N ILE A 267 -22.24 39.39 29.75
CA ILE A 267 -22.45 38.59 28.53
C ILE A 267 -22.86 39.49 27.36
N GLY A 268 -23.63 40.56 27.62
CA GLY A 268 -24.06 41.50 26.58
C GLY A 268 -22.90 42.27 25.93
N VAL A 269 -21.90 42.68 26.72
CA VAL A 269 -20.75 43.43 26.20
C VAL A 269 -19.80 42.50 25.43
N GLY A 270 -19.60 41.27 25.90
CA GLY A 270 -18.75 40.29 25.22
C GLY A 270 -19.28 39.86 23.86
N VAL A 271 -20.60 39.63 23.75
CA VAL A 271 -21.23 39.25 22.47
C VAL A 271 -21.16 40.40 21.47
N VAL A 272 -21.32 41.65 21.91
CA VAL A 272 -21.20 42.81 21.02
C VAL A 272 -19.75 43.01 20.55
N VAL A 273 -18.75 42.79 21.41
CA VAL A 273 -17.33 42.87 21.02
C VAL A 273 -16.94 41.72 20.08
N VAL A 274 -17.42 40.50 20.32
CA VAL A 274 -17.18 39.36 19.41
C VAL A 274 -17.89 39.58 18.08
N LEU A 275 -19.13 40.07 18.06
CA LEU A 275 -19.83 40.38 16.81
C LEU A 275 -19.18 41.56 16.08
N LEU A 276 -18.66 42.57 16.77
CA LEU A 276 -17.91 43.66 16.15
C LEU A 276 -16.55 43.20 15.63
N LEU A 277 -15.85 42.30 16.33
CA LEU A 277 -14.59 41.70 15.86
C LEU A 277 -14.82 40.69 14.73
N SER A 278 -15.93 39.96 14.73
CA SER A 278 -16.33 39.07 13.65
C SER A 278 -16.84 39.86 12.44
N PHE A 279 -17.49 41.01 12.65
CA PHE A 279 -17.91 41.92 11.58
C PHE A 279 -16.72 42.69 11.01
N LEU A 280 -15.79 43.14 11.85
CA LEU A 280 -14.53 43.76 11.44
C LEU A 280 -13.60 42.74 10.78
N GLY A 281 -13.57 41.50 11.27
CA GLY A 281 -12.88 40.37 10.66
C GLY A 281 -13.50 39.97 9.32
N TYR A 282 -14.83 39.92 9.22
CA TYR A 282 -15.52 39.71 7.95
C TYR A 282 -15.18 40.85 6.99
N PHE A 283 -15.22 42.11 7.40
CA PHE A 283 -14.92 43.26 6.54
C PHE A 283 -13.43 43.42 6.19
N LEU A 284 -12.51 42.89 7.02
CA LEU A 284 -11.06 42.85 6.73
C LEU A 284 -10.63 41.59 5.96
N PHE A 285 -11.41 40.52 5.96
CA PHE A 285 -11.14 39.26 5.23
C PHE A 285 -12.08 39.01 4.03
N THR A 286 -13.02 39.90 3.73
CA THR A 286 -13.82 39.86 2.49
C THR A 286 -13.28 40.80 1.42
N ASP A 287 -11.96 40.93 1.33
CA ASP A 287 -11.33 41.33 0.08
C ASP A 287 -10.20 40.35 -0.24
N GLU A 288 -10.13 39.98 -1.52
CA GLU A 288 -9.34 38.91 -2.13
C GLU A 288 -9.76 37.47 -1.81
N GLY A 289 -10.73 36.98 -2.59
CA GLY A 289 -10.74 35.57 -2.95
C GLY A 289 -9.42 35.22 -3.68
N GLU A 290 -8.56 34.43 -3.03
CA GLU A 290 -7.47 33.74 -3.71
C GLU A 290 -8.08 32.77 -4.73
N THR A 291 -8.23 33.22 -5.97
CA THR A 291 -8.01 32.34 -7.10
C THR A 291 -6.59 31.80 -6.95
N THR A 292 -6.42 30.49 -6.79
CA THR A 292 -5.11 29.87 -6.95
C THR A 292 -4.68 30.09 -8.40
N GLU A 293 -4.03 31.23 -8.68
CA GLU A 293 -3.40 31.50 -9.96
C GLU A 293 -2.29 30.45 -10.12
N ARG A 294 -2.60 29.43 -10.92
CA ARG A 294 -1.61 28.44 -11.34
C ARG A 294 -0.50 29.17 -12.05
N ILE A 295 0.74 28.92 -11.64
CA ILE A 295 1.92 29.57 -12.23
C ILE A 295 2.00 29.14 -13.70
N PRO A 296 1.88 30.06 -14.67
CA PRO A 296 1.97 29.73 -16.08
C PRO A 296 3.42 29.35 -16.42
N ILE A 297 3.62 28.19 -17.04
CA ILE A 297 4.93 27.71 -17.47
C ILE A 297 4.90 27.37 -18.96
N VAL A 298 5.92 27.84 -19.66
CA VAL A 298 6.25 27.48 -21.04
C VAL A 298 7.49 26.59 -21.00
N VAL A 299 7.45 25.50 -21.77
CA VAL A 299 8.59 24.58 -21.91
C VAL A 299 9.19 24.81 -23.30
N ALA A 300 10.47 25.20 -23.34
CA ALA A 300 11.20 25.35 -24.59
C ALA A 300 11.46 23.98 -25.24
N ASP A 301 11.53 23.97 -26.57
CA ASP A 301 11.94 22.81 -27.35
C ASP A 301 13.45 22.57 -27.15
N PHE A 302 13.81 21.31 -26.92
CA PHE A 302 15.21 20.89 -26.90
C PHE A 302 15.61 20.39 -28.30
N LEU A 303 16.74 20.88 -28.81
CA LEU A 303 17.36 20.31 -30.01
C LEU A 303 18.26 19.15 -29.57
N ASN A 304 17.89 17.95 -29.99
CA ASN A 304 18.73 16.78 -29.78
C ASN A 304 19.90 16.80 -30.77
N GLU A 305 21.10 17.10 -30.29
CA GLU A 305 22.33 17.06 -31.09
C GLU A 305 23.00 15.67 -31.10
N THR A 306 22.34 14.65 -30.56
CA THR A 306 22.82 13.27 -30.51
C THR A 306 22.04 12.38 -31.48
N ASP A 307 22.62 11.23 -31.88
CA ASP A 307 21.94 10.23 -32.73
C ASP A 307 20.86 9.42 -31.98
N GLU A 308 20.58 9.74 -30.71
CA GLU A 308 19.62 9.02 -29.88
C GLU A 308 18.18 9.48 -30.16
N THR A 309 17.49 8.75 -31.05
CA THR A 309 16.12 9.11 -31.47
C THR A 309 15.08 9.17 -30.33
N GLU A 310 15.34 8.55 -29.20
CA GLU A 310 14.47 8.54 -28.00
C GLU A 310 14.40 9.91 -27.31
N LEU A 311 15.44 10.73 -27.45
CA LEU A 311 15.51 12.07 -26.85
C LEU A 311 14.76 13.14 -27.67
N ASN A 312 14.33 12.82 -28.89
CA ASN A 312 13.61 13.75 -29.77
C ASN A 312 12.24 14.17 -29.22
N GLY A 313 11.67 13.44 -28.27
CA GLY A 313 10.35 13.69 -27.67
C GLY A 313 10.39 14.36 -26.29
N LEU A 314 11.56 14.71 -25.76
CA LEU A 314 11.75 15.09 -24.35
C LEU A 314 10.89 16.29 -23.92
N SER A 315 10.78 17.33 -24.76
CA SER A 315 9.93 18.50 -24.48
C SER A 315 8.45 18.11 -24.34
N GLY A 316 7.96 17.19 -25.16
CA GLY A 316 6.58 16.69 -25.09
C GLY A 316 6.32 15.88 -23.82
N MET A 317 7.28 15.05 -23.41
CA MET A 317 7.21 14.30 -22.16
C MET A 317 7.23 15.21 -20.92
N LEU A 318 8.06 16.26 -20.94
CA LEU A 318 8.12 17.26 -19.88
C LEU A 318 6.83 18.07 -19.76
N ILE A 319 6.25 18.51 -20.89
CA ILE A 319 4.94 19.18 -20.90
C ILE A 319 3.87 18.27 -20.26
N THR A 320 3.83 17.00 -20.67
CA THR A 320 2.85 16.02 -20.18
C THR A 320 3.00 15.75 -18.68
N SER A 321 4.24 15.61 -18.19
CA SER A 321 4.54 15.40 -16.77
C SER A 321 4.18 16.62 -15.91
N LEU A 322 4.48 17.84 -16.40
CA LEU A 322 4.18 19.08 -15.69
C LEU A 322 2.68 19.44 -15.72
N GLU A 323 1.93 19.03 -16.74
CA GLU A 323 0.46 19.20 -16.80
C GLU A 323 -0.28 18.45 -15.68
N GLN A 324 0.30 17.36 -15.15
CA GLN A 324 -0.28 16.61 -14.03
C GLN A 324 -0.14 17.34 -12.68
N SER A 325 0.61 18.45 -12.63
CA SER A 325 0.78 19.25 -11.42
C SER A 325 -0.46 20.08 -11.08
N ARG A 326 -0.90 20.04 -9.82
CA ARG A 326 -2.01 20.86 -9.32
C ARG A 326 -1.65 22.34 -9.12
N ARG A 327 -0.36 22.70 -9.22
CA ARG A 327 0.15 24.05 -8.95
C ARG A 327 0.60 24.82 -10.19
N LEU A 328 0.81 24.12 -11.30
CA LEU A 328 1.35 24.69 -12.54
C LEU A 328 0.27 24.71 -13.63
N ARG A 329 0.34 25.70 -14.52
CA ARG A 329 -0.45 25.75 -15.75
C ARG A 329 0.51 25.76 -16.93
N VAL A 330 0.76 24.58 -17.47
CA VAL A 330 1.64 24.41 -18.62
C VAL A 330 0.90 24.77 -19.90
N PHE A 331 1.56 25.46 -20.81
CA PHE A 331 1.01 25.74 -22.14
C PHE A 331 1.30 24.57 -23.07
N SER A 332 0.24 24.05 -23.71
CA SER A 332 0.40 23.01 -24.73
C SER A 332 1.14 23.56 -25.94
N ARG A 333 1.88 22.69 -26.64
CA ARG A 333 2.64 23.05 -27.85
C ARG A 333 1.77 23.75 -28.90
N SER A 334 0.58 23.22 -29.17
CA SER A 334 -0.40 23.83 -30.08
C SER A 334 -0.76 25.27 -29.69
N ARG A 335 -1.00 25.51 -28.40
CA ARG A 335 -1.40 26.82 -27.89
C ARG A 335 -0.27 27.84 -27.98
N MET A 336 0.98 27.41 -27.80
CA MET A 336 2.14 28.29 -27.96
C MET A 336 2.31 28.75 -29.41
N PHE A 337 2.21 27.83 -30.38
CA PHE A 337 2.28 28.19 -31.80
C PHE A 337 1.09 29.07 -32.26
N ASP A 338 -0.11 28.87 -31.70
CA ASP A 338 -1.25 29.74 -31.99
C ASP A 338 -1.05 31.17 -31.48
N VAL A 339 -0.42 31.34 -30.30
CA VAL A 339 -0.05 32.66 -29.77
C VAL A 339 1.04 33.32 -30.62
N LEU A 340 2.08 32.57 -31.02
CA LEU A 340 3.14 33.10 -31.91
C LEU A 340 2.58 33.55 -33.27
N ARG A 341 1.63 32.82 -33.84
CA ARG A 341 0.92 33.24 -35.07
C ARG A 341 0.10 34.51 -34.87
N GLN A 342 -0.57 34.67 -33.72
CA GLN A 342 -1.30 35.90 -33.40
C GLN A 342 -0.36 37.11 -33.21
N LEU A 343 0.88 36.87 -32.76
CA LEU A 343 1.94 37.87 -32.68
C LEU A 343 2.67 38.13 -34.01
N GLY A 344 2.20 37.53 -35.11
CA GLY A 344 2.76 37.72 -36.46
C GLY A 344 4.04 36.93 -36.73
N LYS A 345 4.39 35.95 -35.88
CA LYS A 345 5.57 35.08 -36.03
C LYS A 345 5.16 33.69 -36.53
N SER A 346 4.75 33.60 -37.80
CA SER A 346 4.27 32.36 -38.41
C SER A 346 5.35 31.36 -38.82
N ASP A 347 6.61 31.80 -38.89
CA ASP A 347 7.70 31.05 -39.54
C ASP A 347 8.61 30.32 -38.53
N ILE A 348 8.18 30.20 -37.28
CA ILE A 348 8.92 29.53 -36.21
C ILE A 348 8.56 28.04 -36.21
N GLU A 349 9.55 27.16 -36.35
CA GLU A 349 9.37 25.69 -36.32
C GLU A 349 9.66 25.06 -34.95
N TYR A 350 10.44 25.73 -34.10
CA TYR A 350 10.79 25.28 -32.74
C TYR A 350 10.83 26.47 -31.77
N ILE A 351 10.46 26.22 -30.50
CA ILE A 351 10.43 27.26 -29.46
C ILE A 351 11.75 27.23 -28.69
N ASP A 352 12.68 28.14 -29.00
CA ASP A 352 13.92 28.27 -28.21
C ASP A 352 13.71 29.07 -26.92
N GLU A 353 14.76 29.17 -26.10
CA GLU A 353 14.70 29.88 -24.81
C GLU A 353 14.39 31.38 -24.97
N ASN A 354 14.81 32.01 -26.07
CA ASN A 354 14.55 33.43 -26.30
C ASN A 354 13.08 33.66 -26.68
N ILE A 355 12.53 32.80 -27.53
CA ILE A 355 11.12 32.81 -27.93
C ILE A 355 10.20 32.45 -26.76
N ALA A 356 10.63 31.54 -25.87
CA ALA A 356 9.86 31.16 -24.68
C ALA A 356 9.78 32.25 -23.60
N ARG A 357 10.76 33.17 -23.58
CA ARG A 357 10.81 34.31 -22.63
C ARG A 357 10.02 35.53 -23.09
N GLU A 358 9.84 35.67 -24.40
CA GLU A 358 9.10 36.75 -25.04
C GLU A 358 7.59 36.48 -25.04
#